data_AF-A0A939KE86-F1
#
_entry.id   AF-A0A939KE86-F1
#
_cell.length_a   1.000
_cell.length_b   1.000
_cell.length_c   1.000
_cell.angle_alpha   90.00
_cell.angle_beta   90.00
_cell.angle_gamma   90.00
#
_symmetry.space_group_name_H-M   'P 1'
#
loop_
_entity.id
_entity.type
_entity.pdbx_description
1 polymer ?
#
loop_
_entity_poly.entity_id
_entity_poly.type
_entity_poly.pdbx_seq_one_letter_code
_entity_poly.pdbx_strand_id
1 'polypeptide(L)' 'MTTPTQPRNPLHGLTLEAIVTALVAYYGWKKLGQRIPVRCFTSDPSVSSSLKFLRKTPGNPPINHHSEK' A
#
# COMPACT_ATOMS: atom_id res chain seq x y z
N MET A 1 12.81 -3.29 24.68
CA MET A 1 11.45 -3.55 25.21
C MET A 1 10.64 -4.13 24.06
N THR A 2 10.11 -5.33 24.26
CA THR A 2 9.35 -6.12 23.28
C THR A 2 8.12 -5.37 22.80
N THR A 3 8.08 -4.99 21.51
CA THR A 3 6.85 -4.52 20.88
C THR A 3 5.82 -5.65 20.96
N PRO A 4 4.58 -5.40 21.42
CA PRO A 4 3.55 -6.42 21.39
C PRO A 4 3.24 -6.72 19.92
N THR A 5 3.79 -7.83 19.44
CA THR A 5 3.37 -8.53 18.23
C THR A 5 1.86 -8.59 18.28
N GLN A 6 1.16 -7.90 17.37
CA GLN A 6 -0.30 -7.89 17.35
C GLN A 6 -0.77 -9.25 16.81
N PRO A 7 -1.13 -10.24 17.64
CA PRO A 7 -1.18 -11.65 17.22
C PRO A 7 -2.45 -11.99 16.43
N ARG A 8 -3.28 -10.99 16.09
CA ARG A 8 -4.67 -11.16 15.63
C ARG A 8 -5.13 -10.12 14.61
N ASN A 9 -4.22 -9.53 13.82
CA ASN A 9 -4.68 -8.74 12.68
C ASN A 9 -4.77 -9.66 11.45
N PRO A 10 -5.97 -10.04 10.95
CA PRO A 10 -6.12 -10.94 9.79
C PRO A 10 -5.58 -10.35 8.48
N LEU A 11 -5.14 -9.10 8.51
CA LEU A 11 -4.43 -8.41 7.42
C LEU A 11 -2.91 -8.60 7.49
N HIS A 12 -2.38 -9.30 8.49
CA HIS A 12 -0.96 -9.61 8.61
C HIS A 12 -0.58 -10.64 7.54
N GLY A 13 0.11 -10.21 6.49
CA GLY A 13 0.54 -11.03 5.37
C GLY A 13 -0.04 -10.64 4.01
N LEU A 14 -1.00 -9.72 3.95
CA LEU A 14 -1.46 -9.16 2.68
C LEU A 14 -0.47 -8.10 2.20
N THR A 15 0.18 -8.37 1.08
CA THR A 15 1.08 -7.43 0.43
C THR A 15 0.27 -6.29 -0.20
N LEU A 16 0.86 -5.10 -0.28
CA LEU A 16 0.31 -4.00 -1.09
C LEU A 16 -0.02 -4.48 -2.53
N GLU A 17 0.73 -5.45 -3.03
CA GLU A 17 0.51 -6.06 -4.34
C GLU A 17 -0.81 -6.85 -4.40
N ALA A 18 -1.07 -7.70 -3.40
CA ALA A 18 -2.31 -8.45 -3.30
C ALA A 18 -3.53 -7.51 -3.21
N ILE A 19 -3.40 -6.42 -2.46
CA ILE A 19 -4.46 -5.41 -2.31
C ILE A 19 -4.73 -4.71 -3.65
N VAL A 20 -3.69 -4.20 -4.33
CA VAL A 20 -3.84 -3.54 -5.63
C VAL A 20 -4.41 -4.52 -6.66
N THR A 21 -3.94 -5.76 -6.68
CA THR A 21 -4.43 -6.80 -7.60
C THR A 21 -5.90 -7.11 -7.36
N ALA A 22 -6.34 -7.27 -6.11
CA ALA A 22 -7.73 -7.50 -5.77
C ALA A 22 -8.64 -6.31 -6.15
N LEU A 23 -8.18 -5.08 -5.90
CA LEU A 23 -8.91 -3.86 -6.26
C LEU A 23 -9.08 -3.74 -7.78
N VAL A 24 -8.03 -4.05 -8.54
CA VAL A 24 -8.07 -4.04 -10.00
C VAL A 24 -8.94 -5.17 -10.54
N ALA A 25 -8.88 -6.37 -9.96
CA ALA A 25 -9.72 -7.50 -10.35
C ALA A 25 -11.21 -7.20 -10.11
N TYR A 26 -11.54 -6.51 -9.02
CA TYR A 26 -12.92 -6.20 -8.66
C TYR A 26 -13.49 -4.97 -9.41
N TYR A 27 -12.71 -3.88 -9.49
CA TYR A 27 -13.19 -2.61 -10.07
C TYR A 27 -12.72 -2.37 -11.51
N GLY A 28 -11.58 -2.92 -11.91
CA GLY A 28 -10.88 -2.55 -13.12
C GLY A 28 -10.24 -1.16 -13.01
N TRP A 29 -9.18 -0.92 -13.79
CA TRP A 29 -8.41 0.32 -13.75
C TRP A 29 -9.25 1.58 -14.00
N LYS A 30 -10.21 1.51 -14.93
CA LYS A 30 -11.07 2.66 -15.28
C LYS A 30 -11.91 3.14 -14.09
N LYS A 31 -12.56 2.22 -13.37
CA LYS A 31 -13.37 2.60 -12.18
C LYS A 31 -12.47 2.95 -11.00
N LEU A 32 -11.33 2.27 -10.86
CA LEU A 32 -10.36 2.54 -9.80
C LEU A 32 -9.80 3.96 -9.92
N GLY A 33 -9.39 4.40 -11.11
CA GLY A 33 -8.90 5.75 -11.37
C GLY A 33 -9.96 6.85 -11.24
N GLN A 34 -11.25 6.53 -11.42
CA GLN A 34 -12.35 7.45 -11.14
C GLN A 34 -12.60 7.62 -9.64
N ARG A 35 -12.43 6.55 -8.85
CA ARG A 35 -12.61 6.58 -7.39
C ARG A 35 -11.41 7.15 -6.67
N ILE A 36 -10.22 6.84 -7.18
CA ILE A 36 -8.93 7.24 -6.60
C ILE A 36 -8.18 7.99 -7.71
N PRO A 37 -8.22 9.33 -7.72
CA PRO A 37 -7.62 10.15 -8.77
C PRO A 37 -6.09 10.22 -8.61
N VAL A 38 -5.43 9.07 -8.73
CA VAL A 38 -3.97 8.94 -8.67
C VAL A 38 -3.46 8.63 -10.09
N ARG A 39 -2.43 9.36 -10.51
CA ARG A 39 -1.87 9.26 -11.87
C ARG A 39 -1.44 7.85 -12.27
N CYS A 40 -1.00 7.02 -11.33
CA CYS A 40 -0.62 5.62 -11.62
C CYS A 40 -1.81 4.73 -12.01
N PHE A 41 -3.05 5.12 -11.70
CA PHE A 41 -4.24 4.37 -12.09
C PHE A 41 -4.86 4.84 -13.41
N THR A 42 -4.44 6.00 -13.94
CA THR A 42 -5.02 6.60 -15.16
C THR A 42 -4.04 6.73 -16.32
N SER A 43 -2.75 6.94 -16.06
CA SER A 43 -1.76 7.29 -17.09
C SER A 43 -0.89 6.11 -17.54
N ASP A 44 -0.64 5.13 -16.65
CA ASP A 44 0.05 3.86 -16.94
C ASP A 44 -0.42 2.81 -15.91
N PRO A 45 -1.65 2.29 -16.06
CA PRO A 45 -2.28 1.43 -15.08
C PRO A 45 -1.56 0.08 -14.99
N SER A 46 -0.65 -0.05 -14.02
CA SER A 46 0.04 -1.29 -13.71
C SER A 46 0.24 -1.48 -12.21
N VAL A 47 0.27 -2.75 -11.78
CA VAL A 47 0.49 -3.10 -10.37
C VAL A 47 1.86 -2.58 -9.91
N SER A 48 2.90 -2.74 -10.73
CA SER A 48 4.26 -2.26 -10.43
C SER A 48 4.33 -0.73 -10.25
N SER A 49 3.74 0.05 -11.17
CA SER A 49 3.71 1.53 -11.09
C SER A 49 2.94 2.00 -9.85
N SER A 50 1.83 1.31 -9.53
CA SER A 50 1.02 1.56 -8.34
C SER A 50 1.81 1.28 -7.05
N LEU A 51 2.51 0.15 -6.98
CA LEU A 51 3.36 -0.18 -5.84
C LEU A 51 4.51 0.80 -5.67
N LYS A 52 5.15 1.20 -6.77
CA LYS A 52 6.24 2.19 -6.73
C LYS A 52 5.74 3.52 -6.19
N PHE A 53 4.51 3.92 -6.53
CA PHE A 53 3.86 5.12 -5.98
C PHE A 53 3.51 4.96 -4.50
N LEU A 54 2.82 3.87 -4.13
CA LEU A 54 2.39 3.58 -2.77
C LEU A 54 3.55 3.39 -1.79
N ARG A 55 4.68 2.86 -2.26
CA ARG A 55 5.94 2.73 -1.49
C ARG A 55 6.70 4.05 -1.36
N LYS A 56 6.42 5.03 -2.23
CA LYS A 56 7.08 6.35 -2.23
C LYS A 56 6.34 7.39 -1.39
N THR A 57 5.21 7.06 -0.78
CA THR A 57 4.47 8.01 0.06
C THR A 57 5.33 8.44 1.26
N PRO A 58 5.70 9.73 1.40
CA PRO A 58 6.63 10.22 2.42
C PRO A 58 6.02 10.34 3.82
N GLY A 59 4.97 9.55 4.13
CA GLY A 59 4.12 9.72 5.31
C GLY A 59 4.37 8.75 6.47
N ASN A 60 5.22 7.73 6.31
CA ASN A 60 5.74 7.02 7.45
C ASN A 60 7.15 7.54 7.68
N PRO A 61 7.44 8.31 8.75
CA PRO A 61 8.79 8.26 9.28
C PRO A 61 9.18 6.78 9.37
N PRO A 62 10.43 6.40 9.02
CA PRO A 62 10.90 5.10 9.44
C PRO A 62 10.62 5.07 10.93
N ILE A 63 9.80 4.11 11.37
CA ILE A 63 9.67 3.77 12.79
C ILE A 63 10.99 3.10 13.21
N ASN A 64 12.12 3.74 12.94
CA ASN A 64 13.36 3.57 13.65
C ASN A 64 13.28 4.59 14.77
N HIS A 65 12.66 4.16 15.86
CA HIS A 65 12.72 4.86 17.13
C HIS A 65 14.18 4.83 17.58
N HIS A 66 14.93 5.88 17.27
CA HIS A 66 16.20 6.17 17.91
C HIS A 66 15.86 6.69 19.32
N SER A 67 15.70 5.78 20.28
CA SER A 67 15.88 6.12 21.70
C SER A 67 17.27 5.66 22.09
N GLU A 68 18.17 6.63 22.05
CA GLU A 68 19.44 6.55 22.73
C GLU A 68 19.21 6.54 24.26
N LYS A 69 20.15 5.89 24.90
CA LYS A 69 20.30 5.46 26.30
C LYS A 69 20.02 6.53 27.36
#